data_AF-A0A455UAY2-F1
#
_entry.id   AF-A0A455UAY2-F1
#
_cell.length_a   1.000
_cell.length_b   1.000
_cell.length_c   1.000
_cell.angle_alpha   90.00
_cell.angle_beta   90.00
_cell.angle_gamma   90.00
#
_symmetry.space_group_name_H-M   'P 1'
#
loop_
_entity.id
_entity.type
_entity.pdbx_description
1 polymer ?
#
loop_
_entity_poly.entity_id
_entity_poly.type
_entity_poly.pdbx_seq_one_letter_code
_entity_poly.pdbx_strand_id
1 'polypeptide(L)'
;MAEMRGVFDESNTSPFWESLGKHFFPMDFNEADRLTGLGQKSFIGELMPKFPIYTTFMAEEARACIGQVHRHTRPALEMLKKEGLRWEGYIDIFDGGPTVEAYIDDVRAIRNSRLCQVEVSAAASEESVSRWLAATTDMLSFTASWIGRAPTDDNTIVLSNAEAQRLNVTTGDYLRLLDT
;
A
#
# COMPACT_ATOMS: atom_id res chain seq x y z
N MET A 1 -1.65 7.66 2.16
CA MET A 1 -1.23 7.08 3.46
C MET A 1 -1.48 5.58 3.43
N ALA A 2 -0.71 4.81 4.19
CA ALA A 2 -0.90 3.37 4.41
C ALA A 2 -0.55 3.03 5.86
N GLU A 3 -1.43 2.30 6.53
CA GLU A 3 -1.23 1.80 7.89
C GLU A 3 -0.54 0.44 7.84
N MET A 4 0.54 0.29 8.59
CA MET A 4 1.36 -0.91 8.56
C MET A 4 1.17 -1.68 9.87
N ARG A 5 0.70 -2.92 9.78
CA ARG A 5 0.50 -3.79 10.96
C ARG A 5 1.75 -3.82 11.85
N GLY A 6 1.55 -3.53 13.13
CA GLY A 6 2.54 -3.46 14.19
C GLY A 6 3.08 -4.82 14.63
N VAL A 7 3.86 -4.83 15.71
CA VAL A 7 4.53 -6.05 16.19
C VAL A 7 3.57 -6.93 16.98
N PHE A 8 3.58 -8.22 16.66
CA PHE A 8 2.92 -9.29 17.41
C PHE A 8 3.95 -10.37 17.70
N ASP A 9 3.86 -10.98 18.87
CA ASP A 9 4.68 -12.13 19.24
C ASP A 9 4.17 -13.45 18.63
N GLU A 10 4.83 -14.55 18.95
CA GLU A 10 4.49 -15.89 18.45
C GLU A 10 3.12 -16.39 18.96
N SER A 11 2.63 -15.83 20.07
CA SER A 11 1.30 -16.10 20.63
C SER A 11 0.23 -15.15 20.08
N ASN A 12 0.56 -14.37 19.03
CA ASN A 12 -0.29 -13.35 18.42
C ASN A 12 -0.77 -12.29 19.44
N THR A 13 0.10 -11.93 20.39
CA THR A 13 -0.13 -10.85 21.35
C THR A 13 0.67 -9.61 20.95
N SER A 14 0.05 -8.43 21.04
CA SER A 14 0.73 -7.15 20.80
C SER A 14 1.28 -6.59 22.12
N PRO A 15 2.60 -6.40 22.27
CA PRO A 15 3.17 -5.76 23.45
C PRO A 15 2.66 -4.32 23.65
N PHE A 16 2.38 -3.62 22.54
CA PHE A 16 1.82 -2.27 22.57
C PHE A 16 0.40 -2.28 23.16
N TRP A 17 -0.46 -3.19 22.69
CA TRP A 17 -1.82 -3.37 23.22
C TRP A 17 -1.80 -3.70 24.71
N GLU A 18 -0.92 -4.63 25.10
CA GLU A 18 -0.80 -5.08 26.48
C GLU A 18 -0.29 -3.99 27.43
N SER A 19 0.50 -3.03 26.95
CA SER A 19 1.00 -1.95 27.79
C SER A 19 0.09 -0.71 27.80
N LEU A 20 -0.79 -0.56 26.80
CA LEU A 20 -1.58 0.66 26.65
C LEU A 20 -3.07 0.36 26.44
N GLY A 21 -3.41 -0.26 25.30
CA GLY A 21 -4.79 -0.40 24.86
C GLY A 21 -5.69 -1.09 25.88
N LYS A 22 -5.24 -2.18 26.51
CA LYS A 22 -6.04 -2.93 27.49
C LYS A 22 -6.50 -2.10 28.71
N HIS A 23 -5.85 -0.98 28.99
CA HIS A 23 -6.22 -0.10 30.10
C HIS A 23 -7.38 0.84 29.76
N PHE A 24 -7.65 1.05 28.47
CA PHE A 24 -8.69 1.95 27.98
C PHE A 24 -9.87 1.19 27.38
N PHE A 25 -9.63 0.00 26.83
CA PHE A 25 -10.65 -0.82 26.18
C PHE A 25 -11.01 -2.03 27.06
N PRO A 26 -12.30 -2.22 27.44
CA PRO A 26 -12.73 -3.35 28.27
C PRO A 26 -12.87 -4.66 27.47
N MET A 27 -12.00 -4.88 26.50
CA MET A 27 -12.01 -6.04 25.58
C MET A 27 -10.59 -6.42 25.16
N ASP A 28 -10.43 -7.59 24.56
CA ASP A 28 -9.14 -8.01 24.00
C ASP A 28 -8.87 -7.36 22.64
N PHE A 29 -7.63 -7.51 22.16
CA PHE A 29 -7.19 -6.95 20.88
C PHE A 29 -8.04 -7.46 19.71
N ASN A 30 -8.33 -8.76 19.66
CA ASN A 30 -9.03 -9.36 18.51
C ASN A 30 -10.46 -8.82 18.39
N GLU A 31 -11.13 -8.60 19.52
CA GLU A 31 -12.46 -8.01 19.53
C GLU A 31 -12.43 -6.54 19.12
N ALA A 32 -11.46 -5.76 19.60
CA ALA A 32 -11.28 -4.36 19.20
C ALA A 32 -10.99 -4.21 17.69
N ASP A 33 -10.11 -5.07 17.16
CA ASP A 33 -9.77 -5.13 15.73
C ASP A 33 -10.98 -5.54 14.89
N ARG A 34 -11.73 -6.56 15.34
CA ARG A 34 -12.97 -7.01 14.69
C ARG A 34 -14.03 -5.91 14.61
N LEU A 35 -14.28 -5.19 15.71
CA LEU A 35 -15.27 -4.10 15.73
C LEU A 35 -14.86 -2.96 14.79
N THR A 36 -13.56 -2.64 14.74
CA THR A 36 -13.01 -1.65 13.82
C THR A 36 -13.18 -2.11 12.36
N GLY A 37 -12.90 -3.38 12.07
CA GLY A 37 -13.10 -3.98 10.74
C GLY A 37 -14.57 -4.02 10.29
N LEU A 38 -15.52 -4.08 11.23
CA LEU A 38 -16.95 -3.98 10.97
C LEU A 38 -17.46 -2.52 10.86
N GLY A 39 -16.57 -1.53 10.92
CA GLY A 39 -16.90 -0.11 10.80
C GLY A 39 -17.53 0.51 12.06
N GLN A 40 -17.58 -0.22 13.17
CA GLN A 40 -18.12 0.27 14.43
C GLN A 40 -17.05 1.09 15.17
N LYS A 41 -16.70 2.27 14.66
CA LYS A 41 -15.58 3.08 15.20
C LYS A 41 -15.97 4.04 16.34
N SER A 42 -17.25 4.07 16.75
CA SER A 42 -17.74 5.00 17.77
C SER A 42 -17.07 4.80 19.14
N PHE A 43 -16.74 3.56 19.50
CA PHE A 43 -16.09 3.25 20.78
C PHE A 43 -14.68 3.84 20.89
N ILE A 44 -13.98 4.05 19.77
CA ILE A 44 -12.62 4.60 19.75
C ILE A 44 -12.61 6.03 20.30
N GLY A 45 -13.53 6.88 19.85
CA GLY A 45 -13.62 8.27 20.30
C GLY A 45 -14.03 8.42 21.77
N GLU A 46 -14.77 7.44 22.30
CA GLU A 46 -15.22 7.44 23.70
C GLU A 46 -14.15 6.92 24.67
N LEU A 47 -13.35 5.93 24.24
CA LEU A 47 -12.41 5.21 25.10
C LEU A 47 -10.97 5.72 24.97
N MET A 48 -10.61 6.36 23.85
CA MET A 48 -9.25 6.88 23.68
C MET A 48 -8.93 8.01 24.67
N PRO A 49 -7.72 8.01 25.26
CA PRO A 49 -7.28 9.09 26.13
C PRO A 49 -7.22 10.41 25.36
N LYS A 50 -7.81 11.45 25.94
CA LYS A 50 -7.85 12.82 25.38
C LYS A 50 -6.56 13.60 25.60
N PHE A 51 -5.66 13.08 26.43
CA PHE A 51 -4.42 13.72 26.83
C PHE A 51 -3.22 12.91 26.36
N PRO A 52 -2.05 13.55 26.15
CA PRO A 52 -0.83 12.85 25.78
C PRO A 52 -0.48 11.73 26.77
N ILE A 53 -0.02 10.61 26.23
CA ILE A 53 0.50 9.50 27.01
C ILE A 53 2.03 9.59 27.01
N TYR A 54 2.64 9.58 28.19
CA TYR A 54 4.09 9.51 28.32
C TYR A 54 4.54 8.07 28.08
N THR A 55 5.24 7.85 26.97
CA THR A 55 5.74 6.51 26.60
C THR A 55 6.71 5.95 27.64
N THR A 56 7.33 6.78 28.47
CA THR A 56 8.22 6.38 29.57
C THR A 56 7.53 5.52 30.64
N PHE A 57 6.19 5.53 30.71
CA PHE A 57 5.42 4.66 31.62
C PHE A 57 5.02 3.32 30.99
N MET A 58 5.27 3.12 29.70
CA MET A 58 5.02 1.85 29.03
C MET A 58 6.15 0.86 29.32
N ALA A 59 5.83 -0.44 29.23
CA ALA A 59 6.84 -1.49 29.27
C ALA A 59 7.91 -1.28 28.18
N GLU A 60 9.15 -1.72 28.43
CA GLU A 60 10.27 -1.51 27.51
C GLU A 60 10.00 -2.14 26.14
N GLU A 61 9.44 -3.34 26.14
CA GLU A 61 9.06 -4.10 24.96
C GLU A 61 7.97 -3.38 24.15
N ALA A 62 7.01 -2.75 24.85
CA ALA A 62 5.95 -1.98 24.21
C ALA A 62 6.48 -0.69 23.57
N ARG A 63 7.39 0.02 24.25
CA ARG A 63 8.08 1.19 23.68
C ARG A 63 8.90 0.82 22.46
N ALA A 64 9.57 -0.33 22.49
CA ALA A 64 10.35 -0.82 21.36
C ALA A 64 9.49 -1.18 20.13
N CYS A 65 8.20 -1.46 20.31
CA CYS A 65 7.27 -1.74 19.22
C CYS A 65 6.77 -0.49 18.48
N ILE A 66 6.90 0.71 19.08
CA ILE A 66 6.39 1.96 18.49
C ILE A 66 7.06 2.23 17.14
N GLY A 67 6.23 2.35 16.09
CA GLY A 67 6.69 2.57 14.71
C GLY A 67 7.37 1.36 14.07
N GLN A 68 7.35 0.19 14.73
CA GLN A 68 7.86 -1.05 14.17
C GLN A 68 6.75 -1.85 13.50
N VAL A 69 7.11 -2.59 12.45
CA VAL A 69 6.17 -3.43 11.70
C VAL A 69 6.35 -4.91 12.01
N HIS A 70 5.27 -5.68 11.86
CA HIS A 70 5.33 -7.14 11.89
C HIS A 70 6.35 -7.68 10.88
N ARG A 71 6.96 -8.84 11.18
CA ARG A 71 7.96 -9.47 10.29
C ARG A 71 7.43 -9.69 8.85
N HIS A 72 6.15 -10.06 8.71
CA HIS A 72 5.51 -10.28 7.41
C HIS A 72 5.10 -8.98 6.72
N THR A 73 5.08 -7.85 7.43
CA THR A 73 4.75 -6.53 6.90
C THR A 73 5.98 -5.78 6.38
N ARG A 74 7.19 -6.18 6.81
CA ARG A 74 8.46 -5.57 6.37
C ARG A 74 8.61 -5.46 4.85
N PRO A 75 8.32 -6.49 4.03
CA PRO A 75 8.46 -6.37 2.58
C PRO A 75 7.54 -5.30 1.96
N ALA A 76 6.31 -5.19 2.46
CA ALA A 76 5.35 -4.18 2.00
C ALA A 76 5.81 -2.76 2.39
N LEU A 77 6.34 -2.58 3.61
CA LEU A 77 6.92 -1.30 4.04
C LEU A 77 8.07 -0.87 3.11
N GLU A 78 9.00 -1.78 2.81
CA GLU A 78 10.14 -1.48 1.94
C GLU A 78 9.72 -1.19 0.50
N MET A 79 8.68 -1.86 -0.01
CA MET A 79 8.06 -1.52 -1.29
C MET A 79 7.50 -0.09 -1.30
N LEU A 80 6.72 0.28 -0.28
CA LEU A 80 6.12 1.61 -0.17
C LEU A 80 7.19 2.71 -0.03
N LYS A 81 8.27 2.45 0.71
CA LYS A 81 9.41 3.38 0.80
C LYS A 81 10.07 3.62 -0.56
N LYS A 82 10.24 2.59 -1.38
CA LYS A 82 10.75 2.74 -2.76
C LYS A 82 9.82 3.57 -3.64
N GLU A 83 8.51 3.53 -3.37
CA GLU A 83 7.53 4.38 -4.02
C GLU A 83 7.52 5.82 -3.47
N GLY A 84 8.25 6.12 -2.40
CA GLY A 84 8.39 7.48 -1.85
C GLY A 84 7.64 7.71 -0.54
N LEU A 85 6.99 6.69 0.03
CA LEU A 85 6.31 6.80 1.32
C LEU A 85 7.30 6.85 2.48
N ARG A 86 6.99 7.67 3.49
CA ARG A 86 7.82 7.93 4.66
C ARG A 86 6.98 7.92 5.94
N TRP A 87 7.62 7.62 7.07
CA TRP A 87 6.99 7.66 8.38
C TRP A 87 7.18 9.05 9.00
N GLU A 88 6.08 9.72 9.31
CA GLU A 88 6.06 11.09 9.85
C GLU A 88 5.61 11.12 11.32
N GLY A 89 5.78 9.99 12.03
CA GLY A 89 5.57 9.90 13.49
C GLY A 89 4.18 9.43 13.92
N TYR A 90 3.27 9.12 13.00
CA TYR A 90 1.96 8.53 13.31
C TYR A 90 2.05 7.01 13.49
N ILE A 91 1.28 6.48 14.43
CA ILE A 91 1.18 5.05 14.71
C ILE A 91 -0.28 4.64 14.87
N ASP A 92 -0.57 3.36 14.63
CA ASP A 92 -1.83 2.73 14.96
C ASP A 92 -2.03 2.69 16.48
N ILE A 93 -3.25 2.98 16.92
CA ILE A 93 -3.61 3.11 18.33
C ILE A 93 -3.79 1.77 19.05
N PHE A 94 -3.88 0.66 18.32
CA PHE A 94 -4.06 -0.68 18.84
C PHE A 94 -2.74 -1.45 18.90
N ASP A 95 -1.93 -1.39 17.84
CA ASP A 95 -0.71 -2.20 17.72
C ASP A 95 0.60 -1.41 17.62
N GLY A 96 0.55 -0.08 17.57
CA GLY A 96 1.72 0.79 17.52
C GLY A 96 2.48 0.76 16.19
N GLY A 97 1.94 0.09 15.16
CA GLY A 97 2.49 0.02 13.83
C GLY A 97 2.49 1.39 13.13
N PRO A 98 3.49 1.71 12.29
CA PRO A 98 3.62 3.03 11.69
C PRO A 98 2.59 3.27 10.58
N THR A 99 2.13 4.51 10.46
CA THR A 99 1.46 5.01 9.25
C THR A 99 2.51 5.66 8.35
N VAL A 100 2.62 5.20 7.11
CA VAL A 100 3.49 5.82 6.10
C VAL A 100 2.69 6.64 5.10
N GLU A 101 3.25 7.76 4.67
CA GLU A 101 2.58 8.70 3.78
C GLU A 101 3.53 9.36 2.77
N ALA A 102 2.95 9.92 1.72
CA ALA A 102 3.62 10.70 0.69
C ALA A 102 2.62 11.68 0.09
N TYR A 103 3.11 12.81 -0.40
CA TYR A 103 2.34 13.62 -1.35
C TYR A 103 2.18 12.85 -2.66
N ILE A 104 1.07 13.05 -3.36
CA ILE A 104 0.77 12.35 -4.62
C ILE A 104 1.93 12.53 -5.63
N ASP A 105 2.48 13.74 -5.71
CA ASP A 105 3.58 14.08 -6.64
C ASP A 105 4.94 13.45 -6.24
N ASP A 106 5.08 13.00 -4.99
CA ASP A 106 6.27 12.29 -4.51
C ASP A 106 6.22 10.79 -4.87
N VAL A 107 5.02 10.26 -5.18
CA VAL A 107 4.86 8.83 -5.44
C VAL A 107 5.50 8.46 -6.78
N ARG A 108 6.53 7.62 -6.76
CA ARG A 108 7.34 7.22 -7.93
C ARG A 108 6.45 6.72 -9.07
N ALA A 109 5.54 5.79 -8.81
CA ALA A 109 4.62 5.26 -9.80
C ALA A 109 3.73 6.34 -10.46
N ILE A 110 3.32 7.36 -9.69
CA ILE A 110 2.49 8.44 -10.21
C ILE A 110 3.35 9.38 -11.06
N ARG A 111 4.45 9.89 -10.48
CA ARG A 111 5.34 10.87 -11.12
C ARG A 111 6.00 10.33 -12.39
N ASN A 112 6.42 9.08 -12.39
CA ASN A 112 7.21 8.51 -13.48
C ASN A 112 6.35 7.75 -14.50
N SER A 113 5.05 7.59 -14.26
CA SER A 113 4.19 6.95 -15.25
C SER A 113 3.80 7.93 -16.37
N ARG A 114 3.67 7.40 -17.59
CA ARG A 114 3.31 8.17 -18.77
C ARG A 114 2.08 7.61 -19.44
N LEU A 115 1.32 8.48 -20.09
CA LEU A 115 0.19 8.09 -20.93
C LEU A 115 0.71 7.82 -22.35
N CYS A 116 0.42 6.64 -22.87
CA CYS A 116 0.85 6.20 -24.19
C CYS A 116 -0.35 5.74 -25.04
N GLN A 117 -0.34 6.06 -26.33
CA GLN A 117 -1.35 5.61 -27.28
C GLN A 117 -1.09 4.15 -27.66
N VAL A 118 -2.13 3.35 -27.78
CA VAL A 118 -2.03 1.93 -28.14
C VAL A 118 -2.01 1.77 -29.67
N GLU A 119 -1.07 0.97 -30.15
CA GLU A 119 -1.10 0.39 -31.49
C GLU A 119 -1.07 -1.13 -31.38
N VAL A 120 -2.09 -1.81 -31.94
CA VAL A 120 -2.13 -3.27 -31.96
C VAL A 120 -1.55 -3.78 -33.27
N SER A 121 -0.52 -4.63 -33.18
CA SER A 121 0.16 -5.20 -34.35
C SER A 121 0.44 -6.68 -34.16
N ALA A 122 0.10 -7.48 -35.18
CA ALA A 122 0.47 -8.90 -35.21
C ALA A 122 1.99 -9.13 -35.35
N ALA A 123 2.73 -8.10 -35.78
CA ALA A 123 4.19 -8.11 -35.88
C ALA A 123 4.88 -7.61 -34.61
N ALA A 124 4.13 -7.33 -33.53
CA ALA A 124 4.71 -6.96 -32.24
C ALA A 124 5.66 -8.09 -31.78
N SER A 125 6.92 -7.74 -31.51
CA SER A 125 7.91 -8.72 -31.08
C SER A 125 7.49 -9.38 -29.77
N GLU A 126 7.78 -10.67 -29.63
CA GLU A 126 7.57 -11.40 -28.38
C GLU A 126 8.38 -10.79 -27.22
N GLU A 127 7.92 -11.06 -26.01
CA GLU A 127 8.34 -10.43 -24.76
C GLU A 127 9.88 -10.38 -24.62
N SER A 128 10.42 -9.16 -24.50
CA SER A 128 11.69 -8.98 -23.79
C SER A 128 11.39 -8.94 -22.29
N VAL A 129 12.39 -9.26 -21.46
CA VAL A 129 12.29 -9.31 -19.99
C VAL A 129 11.33 -8.24 -19.46
N SER A 130 10.29 -8.65 -18.72
CA SER A 130 9.22 -7.76 -18.25
C SER A 130 9.79 -6.54 -17.52
N ARG A 131 9.45 -5.33 -17.98
CA ARG A 131 9.92 -4.06 -17.39
C ARG A 131 8.84 -3.01 -17.24
N TRP A 132 7.69 -3.20 -17.87
CA TRP A 132 6.65 -2.18 -17.91
C TRP A 132 5.34 -2.70 -17.36
N LEU A 133 4.78 -1.99 -16.39
CA LEU A 133 3.42 -2.17 -15.93
C LEU A 133 2.50 -1.25 -16.75
N ALA A 134 1.55 -1.83 -17.45
CA ALA A 134 0.54 -1.12 -18.21
C ALA A 134 -0.80 -1.16 -17.48
N ALA A 135 -1.52 -0.04 -17.44
CA ALA A 135 -2.86 0.04 -16.85
C ALA A 135 -3.80 0.87 -17.72
N THR A 136 -5.07 0.46 -17.82
CA THR A 136 -6.12 1.30 -18.40
C THR A 136 -6.47 2.44 -17.44
N THR A 137 -7.07 3.51 -17.97
CA THR A 137 -7.43 4.70 -17.18
C THR A 137 -8.93 4.79 -16.87
N ASP A 138 -9.74 3.87 -17.40
CA ASP A 138 -11.16 3.79 -17.09
C ASP A 138 -11.38 3.07 -15.75
N MET A 139 -12.27 3.62 -14.92
CA MET A 139 -12.48 3.13 -13.56
C MET A 139 -13.24 1.81 -13.51
N LEU A 140 -14.25 1.61 -14.38
CA LEU A 140 -15.11 0.43 -14.34
C LEU A 140 -14.50 -0.76 -15.06
N SER A 141 -13.69 -0.50 -16.10
CA SER A 141 -12.98 -1.49 -16.90
C SER A 141 -11.48 -1.49 -16.62
N PHE A 142 -11.09 -1.12 -15.39
CA PHE A 142 -9.68 -1.08 -14.99
C PHE A 142 -9.04 -2.46 -15.15
N THR A 143 -7.97 -2.51 -15.96
CA THR A 143 -7.09 -3.66 -16.11
C THR A 143 -5.66 -3.18 -16.00
N ALA A 144 -4.79 -4.06 -15.49
CA ALA A 144 -3.36 -3.83 -15.51
C ALA A 144 -2.62 -5.13 -15.79
N SER A 145 -1.53 -5.04 -16.55
CA SER A 145 -0.70 -6.19 -16.89
C SER A 145 0.74 -5.75 -17.10
N TRP A 146 1.66 -6.67 -16.80
CA TRP A 146 3.03 -6.59 -17.28
C TRP A 146 3.07 -6.70 -18.80
N ILE A 147 3.91 -5.88 -19.43
CA ILE A 147 4.25 -5.95 -20.85
C ILE A 147 5.77 -5.93 -21.02
N GLY A 148 6.24 -6.66 -22.03
CA GLY A 148 7.67 -6.89 -22.29
C GLY A 148 8.34 -5.86 -23.19
N ARG A 149 7.69 -4.72 -23.47
CA ARG A 149 8.16 -3.72 -24.44
C ARG A 149 8.01 -2.31 -23.88
N ALA A 150 9.02 -1.49 -24.16
CA ALA A 150 8.94 -0.06 -23.93
C ALA A 150 8.08 0.59 -25.01
N PRO A 151 7.37 1.69 -24.69
CA PRO A 151 6.76 2.51 -25.73
C PRO A 151 7.85 3.22 -26.54
N THR A 152 7.52 3.58 -27.77
CA THR A 152 8.34 4.33 -28.70
C THR A 152 8.49 5.80 -28.28
N ASP A 153 9.40 6.53 -28.92
CA ASP A 153 9.75 7.92 -28.57
C ASP A 153 8.57 8.91 -28.75
N ASP A 154 7.57 8.55 -29.56
CA ASP A 154 6.33 9.29 -29.79
C ASP A 154 5.22 9.00 -28.76
N ASN A 155 5.54 8.27 -27.68
CA ASN A 155 4.59 7.78 -26.68
C ASN A 155 3.55 6.80 -27.24
N THR A 156 3.91 5.99 -28.24
CA THR A 156 3.08 4.87 -28.71
C THR A 156 3.54 3.57 -28.07
N ILE A 157 2.61 2.70 -27.66
CA ILE A 157 2.93 1.34 -27.21
C ILE A 157 2.36 0.32 -28.18
N VAL A 158 3.26 -0.48 -28.76
CA VAL A 158 2.89 -1.56 -29.66
C VAL A 158 2.57 -2.83 -28.88
N LEU A 159 1.33 -3.28 -28.95
CA LEU A 159 0.81 -4.47 -28.30
C LEU A 159 0.59 -5.59 -29.31
N SER A 160 0.86 -6.83 -28.88
CA SER A 160 0.36 -8.01 -29.57
C SER A 160 -1.16 -8.13 -29.36
N ASN A 161 -1.82 -8.89 -30.23
CA ASN A 161 -3.26 -9.18 -30.09
C ASN A 161 -3.60 -9.78 -28.72
N ALA A 162 -2.73 -10.62 -28.16
CA ALA A 162 -2.95 -11.26 -26.86
C ALA A 162 -2.85 -10.26 -25.70
N GLU A 163 -1.92 -9.30 -25.75
CA GLU A 163 -1.82 -8.25 -24.72
C GLU A 163 -3.00 -7.26 -24.81
N ALA A 164 -3.37 -6.86 -26.03
CA ALA A 164 -4.53 -6.00 -26.28
C ALA A 164 -5.82 -6.65 -25.75
N GLN A 165 -6.00 -7.96 -25.98
CA GLN A 165 -7.14 -8.72 -25.46
C GLN A 165 -7.11 -8.83 -23.93
N ARG A 166 -5.94 -9.09 -23.31
CA ARG A 166 -5.81 -9.14 -21.84
C ARG A 166 -6.14 -7.81 -21.17
N LEU A 167 -5.68 -6.71 -21.76
CA LEU A 167 -5.92 -5.35 -21.27
C LEU A 167 -7.29 -4.79 -21.71
N ASN A 168 -7.99 -5.48 -22.60
CA ASN A 168 -9.25 -5.04 -23.21
C ASN A 168 -9.15 -3.66 -23.88
N VAL A 169 -8.13 -3.49 -24.74
CA VAL A 169 -7.86 -2.26 -25.49
C VAL A 169 -7.68 -2.53 -26.98
N THR A 170 -7.85 -1.49 -27.79
CA THR A 170 -7.71 -1.48 -29.24
C THR A 170 -6.81 -0.34 -29.69
N THR A 171 -6.40 -0.34 -30.97
CA THR A 171 -5.61 0.76 -31.55
C THR A 171 -6.35 2.09 -31.38
N GLY A 172 -5.64 3.09 -30.85
CA GLY A 172 -6.19 4.41 -30.58
C GLY A 172 -6.57 4.65 -29.12
N ASP A 173 -6.72 3.60 -28.32
CA ASP A 173 -6.90 3.71 -26.87
C ASP A 173 -5.61 4.20 -26.18
N TYR A 174 -5.71 4.49 -24.88
CA TYR A 174 -4.58 4.93 -24.08
C TYR A 174 -4.32 4.03 -22.89
N LEU A 175 -3.04 3.81 -22.59
CA LEU A 175 -2.57 3.11 -21.41
C LEU A 175 -1.63 4.01 -20.61
N ARG A 176 -1.71 3.90 -19.28
CA ARG A 176 -0.71 4.44 -18.38
C ARG A 176 0.39 3.40 -18.18
N LEU A 177 1.62 3.75 -18.52
CA LEU A 177 2.78 2.87 -18.45
C LEU A 177 3.75 3.34 -17.36
N LEU A 178 4.29 2.38 -16.61
CA LEU A 178 5.31 2.59 -15.58
C LEU A 178 6.48 1.63 -15.81
N ASP A 179 7.71 2.15 -15.80
CA ASP A 179 8.94 1.35 -15.78
C ASP A 179 9.22 0.87 -14.34
N THR A 180 9.51 -0.42 -14.17
CA THR A 180 9.52 -1.09 -12.85
C THR A 180 10.84 -1.73 -12.50
#